data_AF-A0A358SQL4-F1
#
_entry.id   AF-A0A358SQL4-F1
#
_cell.length_a   1.000
_cell.length_b   1.000
_cell.length_c   1.000
_cell.angle_alpha   90.00
_cell.angle_beta   90.00
_cell.angle_gamma   90.00
#
_symmetry.space_group_name_H-M   'P 1'
#
loop_
_entity.id
_entity.type
_entity.pdbx_description
1 polymer ?
#
loop_
_entity_poly.entity_id
_entity_poly.type
_entity_poly.pdbx_seq_one_letter_code
_entity_poly.pdbx_strand_id
1 'polypeptide(L)' 'MAVKPKPRIAGVSVTGSERAGAAVAGQNLKKVVLELGGSDPFIVLDGADLAKVARTAAAARMENGG' A
#
# COMPACT_ATOMS: atom_id res chain seq x y z
N MET A 1 -17.77 -2.30 -5.05
CA MET A 1 -16.94 -3.35 -5.69
C MET A 1 -17.27 -4.66 -5.00
N ALA A 2 -17.63 -5.72 -5.73
CA ALA A 2 -18.04 -7.00 -5.14
C ALA A 2 -17.41 -8.16 -5.92
N VAL A 3 -16.79 -9.10 -5.22
CA VAL A 3 -16.24 -10.31 -5.83
C VAL A 3 -17.39 -11.31 -6.01
N LYS A 4 -17.77 -11.58 -7.26
CA LYS A 4 -18.82 -12.56 -7.55
C LYS A 4 -18.31 -13.98 -7.27
N PRO A 5 -19.11 -14.85 -6.63
CA PRO A 5 -18.74 -16.24 -6.44
C PRO A 5 -18.63 -16.92 -7.80
N LYS A 6 -17.41 -17.33 -8.17
CA LYS A 6 -17.12 -18.18 -9.31
C LYS A 6 -16.24 -19.35 -8.88
N PRO A 7 -16.60 -20.61 -9.20
CA PRO A 7 -15.83 -21.79 -8.77
C PRO A 7 -14.36 -21.74 -9.23
N ARG A 8 -14.10 -21.22 -10.43
CA ARG A 8 -12.75 -21.13 -11.03
C ARG A 8 -11.84 -20.06 -10.43
N ILE A 9 -12.38 -19.11 -9.65
CA ILE A 9 -11.56 -18.06 -9.02
C ILE A 9 -11.08 -18.60 -7.68
N ALA A 10 -9.76 -18.73 -7.54
CA ALA A 10 -9.12 -19.19 -6.31
C ALA A 10 -8.92 -18.06 -5.28
N GLY A 11 -8.77 -16.82 -5.74
CA GLY A 11 -8.53 -15.66 -4.89
C GLY A 11 -8.51 -14.34 -5.66
N VAL A 12 -8.32 -13.25 -4.92
CA VAL A 12 -8.20 -11.89 -5.47
C VAL A 12 -7.01 -11.17 -4.84
N SER A 13 -6.37 -10.30 -5.64
CA SER A 13 -5.37 -9.33 -5.16
C SER A 13 -5.90 -7.93 -5.44
N VAL A 14 -5.82 -7.04 -4.47
CA VAL A 14 -6.27 -5.65 -4.60
C VAL A 14 -5.19 -4.71 -4.10
N THR A 15 -4.86 -3.71 -4.92
CA THR A 15 -4.02 -2.57 -4.55
C THR A 15 -4.87 -1.31 -4.55
N GLY A 16 -4.83 -0.54 -3.46
CA GLY A 16 -5.54 0.74 -3.38
C GLY A 16 -5.97 1.12 -1.97
N SER A 17 -7.09 1.83 -1.85
CA SER A 17 -7.55 2.33 -0.54
C SER A 17 -7.99 1.19 0.39
N GLU A 18 -7.85 1.42 1.70
CA GLU A 18 -8.40 0.53 2.74
C GLU A 18 -9.89 0.25 2.55
N ARG A 19 -10.67 1.26 2.16
CA ARG A 19 -12.10 1.12 1.81
C ARG A 19 -12.33 0.10 0.70
N ALA A 20 -11.48 0.08 -0.33
CA ALA A 20 -11.58 -0.88 -1.43
C ALA A 20 -11.20 -2.30 -0.97
N GLY A 21 -10.15 -2.42 -0.14
CA GLY A 21 -9.76 -3.70 0.46
C GLY A 21 -10.83 -4.28 1.38
N ALA A 22 -11.39 -3.46 2.27
CA ALA A 22 -12.47 -3.84 3.18
C ALA A 22 -13.71 -4.32 2.43
N ALA A 23 -14.02 -3.72 1.27
CA ALA A 23 -15.15 -4.12 0.45
C ALA A 23 -15.02 -5.53 -0.16
N VAL A 24 -13.84 -6.15 -0.16
CA VAL A 24 -13.61 -7.50 -0.72
C VAL A 24 -13.06 -8.50 0.29
N ALA A 25 -12.56 -8.04 1.43
CA ALA A 25 -11.99 -8.87 2.48
C ALA A 25 -13.01 -9.93 2.95
N GLY A 26 -12.58 -11.19 2.98
CA GLY A 26 -13.39 -12.31 3.48
C GLY A 26 -14.56 -12.74 2.58
N GLN A 27 -14.79 -12.11 1.42
CA GLN A 27 -15.90 -12.50 0.55
C GLN A 27 -15.73 -13.91 -0.03
N ASN A 28 -16.80 -14.71 0.00
CA ASN A 28 -16.91 -16.04 -0.60
C ASN A 28 -15.84 -17.06 -0.12
N LEU A 29 -15.23 -16.84 1.06
CA LEU A 29 -14.15 -17.69 1.60
C LEU A 29 -12.99 -17.89 0.61
N LYS A 30 -12.69 -16.86 -0.21
CA LYS A 30 -11.57 -16.87 -1.16
C LYS A 30 -10.33 -16.27 -0.53
N LYS A 31 -9.15 -16.70 -0.99
CA LYS A 31 -7.88 -16.10 -0.59
C LYS A 31 -7.84 -14.63 -1.05
N VAL A 32 -7.41 -13.73 -0.17
CA VAL A 32 -7.30 -12.30 -0.45
C VAL A 32 -5.90 -11.84 -0.09
N VAL A 33 -5.28 -11.06 -0.98
CA VAL A 33 -4.07 -10.28 -0.72
C VAL A 33 -4.41 -8.81 -0.90
N LEU A 34 -4.04 -7.97 0.07
CA LEU A 34 -4.40 -6.56 0.12
C LEU A 34 -3.14 -5.72 0.29
N GLU A 35 -2.83 -4.89 -0.71
CA GLU A 35 -1.79 -3.87 -0.64
C GLU A 35 -2.48 -2.51 -0.51
N LEU A 36 -2.52 -1.99 0.71
CA LEU A 36 -3.33 -0.82 1.07
C LEU A 36 -2.49 0.44 1.24
N GLY A 37 -3.12 1.55 1.62
CA GLY A 37 -2.41 2.79 1.89
C GLY A 37 -1.41 2.62 3.04
N GLY A 38 -0.21 3.16 2.86
CA GLY A 38 0.85 3.21 3.87
C GLY A 38 1.04 4.62 4.43
N SER A 39 1.68 4.69 5.60
CA SER A 39 2.26 5.92 6.14
C SER A 39 3.69 5.59 6.50
N ASP A 40 4.61 5.82 5.57
CA ASP A 40 5.99 5.35 5.66
C ASP A 40 6.84 6.33 6.49
N PRO A 41 7.17 6.01 7.76
CA PRO A 41 7.98 6.90 8.58
C PRO A 41 9.43 6.92 8.09
N PHE A 42 10.02 8.11 8.11
CA PHE A 42 11.44 8.31 7.81
C PHE A 42 12.16 8.89 9.03
N ILE A 43 13.06 8.13 9.63
CA ILE A 43 13.78 8.51 10.87
C ILE A 43 15.22 8.86 10.52
N VAL A 44 15.66 10.04 10.98
CA VAL A 44 17.04 10.50 10.86
C VAL A 44 17.70 10.43 12.23
N LEU A 45 18.80 9.68 12.30
CA LEU A 45 19.60 9.52 13.51
C LEU A 45 20.79 10.50 13.51
N ASP A 46 21.38 10.70 14.69
CA ASP A 46 22.57 11.54 14.86
C ASP A 46 23.74 11.07 13.97
N GLY A 47 24.56 12.03 13.53
CA GLY A 47 25.72 11.78 12.66
C GLY A 47 25.40 11.68 11.16
N ALA A 48 24.13 11.80 10.76
CA ALA A 48 23.75 11.86 9.35
C ALA A 48 24.14 13.20 8.69
N ASP A 49 24.56 13.14 7.42
CA ASP A 49 24.65 14.33 6.57
C ASP A 49 23.24 14.82 6.24
N LEU A 50 22.79 15.82 7.00
CA LEU A 50 21.44 16.38 6.88
C LEU A 50 21.16 16.96 5.50
N ALA A 51 22.16 17.54 4.83
CA ALA A 51 21.97 18.15 3.53
C ALA A 51 21.71 17.08 2.46
N LYS A 52 22.45 15.97 2.50
CA LYS A 52 22.21 14.82 1.63
C LYS A 52 20.87 14.16 1.93
N VAL A 53 20.58 13.92 3.21
CA VAL A 53 19.33 13.28 3.67
C VAL A 53 18.11 14.08 3.23
N ALA A 54 18.11 15.40 3.44
CA ALA A 54 16.99 16.26 3.06
C ALA A 54 16.70 16.20 1.55
N ARG A 55 17.74 16.20 0.71
CA ARG A 55 17.58 16.09 -0.74
C ARG A 55 16.98 14.74 -1.15
N THR A 56 17.49 13.64 -0.60
CA THR A 56 16.98 12.30 -0.92
C THR A 56 15.53 12.12 -0.44
N ALA A 57 15.23 12.55 0.78
CA ALA A 57 13.89 12.44 1.36
C ALA A 57 12.86 13.26 0.56
N ALA A 58 13.21 14.50 0.20
CA ALA A 58 12.33 15.34 -0.61
C ALA A 58 12.10 14.77 -2.02
N ALA A 59 13.14 14.19 -2.65
CA ALA A 59 13.00 13.55 -3.95
C ALA A 59 12.08 12.32 -3.89
N ALA A 60 12.30 11.43 -2.91
CA ALA A 60 11.49 10.23 -2.75
C ALA A 60 10.03 10.56 -2.41
N ARG A 61 9.79 11.55 -1.54
CA ARG A 61 8.44 11.96 -1.11
C ARG A 61 7.68 12.81 -2.13
N MET A 62 8.28 13.13 -3.27
CA MET A 62 7.60 13.88 -4.33
C MET A 62 7.58 13.09 -5.64
N GLU A 63 8.12 11.87 -5.63
CA GLU A 63 8.05 10.97 -6.76
C GLU A 63 6.58 10.71 -7.12
N ASN A 64 6.23 10.75 -8.41
CA ASN A 64 4.86 10.56 -8.89
C ASN A 64 3.79 11.52 -8.29
N GLY A 65 4.19 12.66 -7.71
CA GLY A 65 3.27 13.60 -7.07
C GLY A 65 2.96 13.29 -5.60
N GLY A 66 3.73 12.40 -4.97
CA GLY A 66 3.73 12.12 -3.53
C GLY A 66 4.54 10.89 -3.15
#